data_AF-A0A0N0VGZ9-F1
#
_entry.id   AF-A0A0N0VGZ9-F1
#
_cell.length_a   1.000
_cell.length_b   1.000
_cell.length_c   1.000
_cell.angle_alpha   90.00
_cell.angle_beta   90.00
_cell.angle_gamma   90.00
#
_symmetry.space_group_name_H-M   'P 1'
#
loop_
_entity.id
_entity.type
_entity.pdbx_description
1 polymer ?
#
loop_
_entity_poly.entity_id
_entity_poly.type
_entity_poly.pdbx_seq_one_letter_code
_entity_poly.pdbx_strand_id
1 'polypeptide(L)'
;MLRRSALWCLKARPKTVSIEPGSNRFLDPNIEAKAKDIFAVPPFPNKSVLHNWRFFIKAGKAATGPPVGQEFSKLGLKAMDFAKAFNDRTKPHFKDDIELVVRIQVYFDKSYIFRIEPPPTAWFLMRAVRKKRGETGSVVLRGHYCAYVTLEMCYEIAKMKQMSWGKMEYPPIEVRVRRIVGQARRMGIAIIGVDTAHSSPVKGMTEKQYLEEGEKYRKVHMAQYEALKSKELAAAPLIERLHRLNMAPLSNAQLEEGLQDADVLHALWKSSHPKSLYMQDIRNREMARRYVNARGWFKDMTPEEMRVVFLNYRLPEAERQRELGRSDAEVQAQGYWTRDGPQQ
;
A
#
# COMPACT_ATOMS: atom_id res chain seq x y z
N MET A 1 -7.32 53.59 24.05
CA MET A 1 -7.59 53.34 22.61
C MET A 1 -6.60 52.35 21.95
N LEU A 2 -5.95 51.42 22.66
CA LEU A 2 -4.97 50.48 22.08
C LEU A 2 -5.19 48.99 22.45
N ARG A 3 -6.39 48.60 22.91
CA ARG A 3 -6.73 47.20 23.23
C ARG A 3 -7.78 46.56 22.32
N ARG A 4 -8.35 47.30 21.36
CA ARG A 4 -9.39 46.79 20.44
C ARG A 4 -8.89 46.39 19.05
N SER A 5 -7.64 46.71 18.71
CA SER A 5 -7.06 46.44 17.37
C SER A 5 -6.26 45.13 17.26
N ALA A 6 -5.87 44.50 18.37
CA ALA A 6 -5.10 43.24 18.33
C ALA A 6 -5.97 41.96 18.16
N LEU A 7 -7.26 42.04 18.51
CA LEU A 7 -8.20 40.91 18.43
C LEU A 7 -8.71 40.62 17.01
N TRP A 8 -8.55 41.57 16.08
CA TRP A 8 -9.01 41.44 14.70
C TRP A 8 -7.98 40.73 13.80
N CYS A 9 -6.70 40.73 14.17
CA CYS A 9 -5.63 40.07 13.41
C CYS A 9 -5.43 38.57 13.74
N LEU A 10 -6.18 38.03 14.71
CA LEU A 10 -6.08 36.61 15.13
C LEU A 10 -7.35 35.79 14.81
N LYS A 11 -8.34 36.38 14.15
CA LYS A 11 -9.56 35.73 13.63
C LYS A 11 -9.50 35.64 12.10
N ALA A 12 -8.52 34.90 11.58
CA ALA A 12 -8.52 34.49 10.18
C ALA A 12 -8.02 33.04 10.06
N ARG A 13 -8.97 32.09 10.04
CA ARG A 13 -8.81 30.90 9.22
C ARG A 13 -10.05 30.69 8.33
N PRO A 14 -10.19 31.42 7.21
CA PRO A 14 -10.90 30.90 6.05
C PRO A 14 -9.88 30.77 4.92
N LYS A 15 -9.71 29.63 4.25
CA LYS A 15 -10.70 28.65 3.78
C LYS A 15 -10.24 27.23 4.11
N THR A 16 -11.07 26.44 4.78
CA THR A 16 -10.95 24.98 4.74
C THR A 16 -11.38 24.52 3.36
N VAL A 17 -10.45 23.97 2.57
CA VAL A 17 -10.68 23.63 1.15
C VAL A 17 -11.80 22.57 1.02
N SER A 18 -11.85 21.59 1.91
CA SER A 18 -12.89 20.57 1.98
C SER A 18 -13.07 20.11 3.43
N ILE A 19 -14.32 20.03 3.91
CA ILE A 19 -14.66 19.59 5.28
C ILE A 19 -15.12 18.12 5.30
N GLU A 20 -15.34 17.52 4.12
CA GLU A 20 -15.81 16.15 4.00
C GLU A 20 -14.76 15.12 4.52
N PRO A 21 -15.17 14.17 5.39
CA PRO A 21 -14.27 13.18 5.96
C PRO A 21 -13.59 12.32 4.87
N GLY A 22 -12.27 12.44 4.74
CA GLY A 22 -11.46 11.53 3.91
C GLY A 22 -11.52 11.82 2.40
N SER A 23 -12.15 12.93 2.00
CA SER A 23 -12.28 13.36 0.61
C SER A 23 -10.94 13.67 -0.07
N ASN A 24 -9.98 14.24 0.68
CA ASN A 24 -8.68 14.67 0.16
C ASN A 24 -7.67 13.50 0.03
N ARG A 25 -7.98 12.51 -0.80
CA ARG A 25 -7.16 11.29 -0.99
C ARG A 25 -6.26 11.35 -2.22
N PHE A 26 -6.71 12.02 -3.27
CA PHE A 26 -6.01 12.11 -4.55
C PHE A 26 -5.34 13.48 -4.73
N LEU A 27 -4.50 13.57 -5.77
CA LEU A 27 -3.90 14.84 -6.18
C LEU A 27 -4.91 15.64 -7.00
N ASP A 28 -4.63 16.93 -7.17
CA ASP A 28 -5.41 17.74 -8.09
C ASP A 28 -5.39 17.12 -9.50
N PRO A 29 -6.53 17.07 -10.22
CA PRO A 29 -6.65 16.34 -11.48
C PRO A 29 -5.68 16.84 -12.56
N ASN A 30 -5.35 18.13 -12.55
CA ASN A 30 -4.36 18.73 -13.46
C ASN A 30 -2.93 18.23 -13.20
N ILE A 31 -2.57 18.02 -11.92
CA ILE A 31 -1.26 17.49 -11.54
C ILE A 31 -1.23 15.99 -11.86
N GLU A 32 -2.32 15.29 -11.59
CA GLU A 32 -2.47 13.87 -11.86
C GLU A 32 -2.31 13.54 -13.35
N ALA A 33 -2.99 14.27 -14.25
CA ALA A 33 -2.90 14.05 -15.68
C ALA A 33 -1.45 14.23 -16.20
N LYS A 34 -0.76 15.29 -15.75
CA LYS A 34 0.64 15.53 -16.10
C LYS A 34 1.56 14.42 -15.57
N ALA A 35 1.32 13.98 -14.35
CA ALA A 35 2.12 12.93 -13.73
C ALA A 35 1.91 11.56 -14.41
N LYS A 36 0.68 11.25 -14.85
CA LYS A 36 0.36 10.05 -15.62
C LYS A 36 1.11 9.99 -16.95
N ASP A 37 1.21 11.13 -17.64
CA ASP A 37 1.92 11.22 -18.92
C ASP A 37 3.44 11.06 -18.73
N ILE A 38 4.03 11.83 -17.81
CA ILE A 38 5.49 11.87 -17.63
C ILE A 38 6.04 10.58 -17.00
N PHE A 39 5.32 10.03 -16.01
CA PHE A 39 5.73 8.83 -15.28
C PHE A 39 5.03 7.57 -15.80
N ALA A 40 4.57 7.60 -17.05
CA ALA A 40 3.99 6.45 -17.72
C ALA A 40 4.99 5.29 -17.76
N VAL A 41 4.48 4.08 -17.55
CA VAL A 41 5.26 2.85 -17.70
C VAL A 41 5.13 2.39 -19.15
N PRO A 42 6.21 2.42 -19.95
CA PRO A 42 6.17 1.86 -21.30
C PRO A 42 5.90 0.35 -21.24
N PRO A 43 5.23 -0.23 -22.26
CA PRO A 43 4.97 -1.67 -22.30
C PRO A 43 6.29 -2.42 -22.33
N PHE A 44 6.40 -3.47 -21.52
CA PHE A 44 7.61 -4.29 -21.48
C PHE A 44 7.61 -5.23 -22.70
N PRO A 45 8.63 -5.17 -23.58
CA PRO A 45 8.86 -6.24 -24.53
C PRO A 45 9.29 -7.45 -23.70
N ASN A 46 8.59 -8.58 -23.83
CA ASN A 46 8.85 -9.83 -23.10
C ASN A 46 10.18 -10.49 -23.54
N LYS A 47 11.27 -9.73 -23.51
CA LYS A 47 12.63 -10.08 -23.89
C LYS A 47 13.47 -10.29 -22.64
N SER A 48 14.52 -11.10 -22.76
CA SER A 48 15.48 -11.30 -21.67
C SER A 48 16.20 -9.99 -21.33
N VAL A 49 16.17 -9.62 -20.04
CA VAL A 49 16.80 -8.41 -19.52
C VAL A 49 18.25 -8.73 -19.17
N LEU A 50 19.18 -7.98 -19.74
CA LEU A 50 20.61 -8.11 -19.47
C LEU A 50 21.03 -7.25 -18.26
N HIS A 51 20.60 -5.98 -18.22
CA HIS A 51 20.95 -5.05 -17.14
C HIS A 51 19.73 -4.27 -16.65
N ASN A 52 19.68 -4.03 -15.33
CA ASN A 52 18.71 -3.17 -14.67
C ASN A 52 19.45 -2.04 -13.94
N TRP A 53 19.43 -0.84 -14.50
CA TRP A 53 20.09 0.32 -13.91
C TRP A 53 19.10 1.26 -13.24
N ARG A 54 19.60 1.96 -12.22
CA ARG A 54 18.88 3.03 -11.51
C ARG A 54 19.82 4.22 -11.33
N PHE A 55 19.43 5.35 -11.88
CA PHE A 55 20.14 6.62 -11.77
C PHE A 55 19.28 7.68 -11.10
N PHE A 56 19.95 8.68 -10.54
CA PHE A 56 19.33 9.91 -10.10
C PHE A 56 19.79 11.03 -11.02
N ILE A 57 18.85 11.66 -11.72
CA ILE A 57 19.15 12.66 -12.75
C ILE A 57 18.27 13.88 -12.51
N LYS A 58 18.88 15.08 -12.54
CA LYS A 58 18.14 16.33 -12.43
C LYS A 58 17.29 16.55 -13.67
N ALA A 59 16.05 16.96 -13.48
CA ALA A 59 15.12 17.23 -14.58
C ALA A 59 15.70 18.25 -15.56
N GLY A 60 15.58 17.97 -16.87
CA GLY A 60 16.07 18.83 -17.96
C GLY A 60 17.59 18.97 -18.08
N LYS A 61 18.38 18.27 -17.26
CA LYS A 61 19.84 18.39 -17.18
C LYS A 61 20.55 17.02 -17.25
N ALA A 62 20.06 16.09 -18.06
CA ALA A 62 20.80 14.86 -18.37
C ALA A 62 22.04 15.19 -19.19
N ALA A 63 23.20 14.72 -18.72
CA ALA A 63 24.48 14.82 -19.39
C ALA A 63 25.00 13.44 -19.80
N THR A 64 25.76 13.38 -20.88
CA THR A 64 26.44 12.16 -21.36
C THR A 64 27.72 11.83 -20.59
N GLY A 65 28.01 12.57 -19.52
CA GLY A 65 29.15 12.31 -18.64
C GLY A 65 28.96 11.10 -17.72
N PRO A 66 29.94 10.83 -16.84
CA PRO A 66 29.81 9.82 -15.77
C PRO A 66 28.62 10.16 -14.85
N PRO A 67 27.82 9.20 -14.34
CA PRO A 67 27.91 7.73 -14.44
C PRO A 67 27.17 7.13 -15.66
N VAL A 68 26.20 7.83 -16.24
CA VAL A 68 25.33 7.28 -17.29
C VAL A 68 26.14 6.97 -18.56
N GLY A 69 26.99 7.90 -19.00
CA GLY A 69 27.80 7.69 -20.20
C GLY A 69 28.74 6.49 -20.10
N GLN A 70 29.32 6.24 -18.92
CA GLN A 70 30.21 5.10 -18.68
C GLN A 70 29.47 3.77 -18.81
N GLU A 71 28.29 3.64 -18.20
CA GLU A 71 27.48 2.41 -18.28
C GLU A 71 26.98 2.14 -19.71
N PHE A 72 26.54 3.17 -20.42
CA PHE A 72 26.14 3.04 -21.83
C PHE A 72 27.32 2.66 -22.73
N SER A 73 28.50 3.26 -22.51
CA SER A 73 29.71 2.96 -23.27
C SER A 73 30.17 1.51 -23.10
N LYS A 74 30.05 0.93 -21.90
CA LYS A 74 30.39 -0.48 -21.64
C LYS A 74 29.59 -1.46 -22.52
N LEU A 75 28.35 -1.10 -22.87
CA LEU A 75 27.47 -1.91 -23.73
C LEU A 75 27.51 -1.51 -25.22
N GLY A 76 28.24 -0.44 -25.56
CA GLY A 76 28.28 0.12 -26.91
C GLY A 76 26.98 0.86 -27.31
N LEU A 77 26.28 1.45 -26.33
CA LEU A 77 25.03 2.20 -26.54
C LEU A 77 25.27 3.71 -26.66
N LYS A 78 24.44 4.40 -27.44
CA LYS A 78 24.49 5.85 -27.61
C LYS A 78 23.79 6.57 -26.44
N ALA A 79 24.57 7.10 -25.50
CA ALA A 79 24.04 7.85 -24.34
C ALA A 79 23.38 9.20 -24.72
N MET A 80 23.76 9.77 -25.87
CA MET A 80 23.27 11.08 -26.32
C MET A 80 21.77 11.06 -26.65
N ASP A 81 21.30 9.96 -27.27
CA ASP A 81 19.90 9.75 -27.60
C ASP A 81 19.04 9.68 -26.34
N PHE A 82 19.52 8.97 -25.32
CA PHE A 82 18.88 8.92 -24.00
C PHE A 82 18.82 10.32 -23.35
N ALA A 83 19.95 11.04 -23.32
CA ALA A 83 20.02 12.35 -22.67
C ALA A 83 19.05 13.36 -23.31
N LYS A 84 18.96 13.36 -24.65
CA LYS A 84 18.01 14.18 -25.40
C LYS A 84 16.55 13.80 -25.08
N ALA A 85 16.21 12.52 -25.22
CA ALA A 85 14.86 12.04 -24.94
C ALA A 85 14.41 12.30 -23.48
N PHE A 86 15.34 12.21 -22.52
CA PHE A 86 15.05 12.54 -21.13
C PHE A 86 14.83 14.04 -20.92
N ASN A 87 15.68 14.89 -21.51
CA ASN A 87 15.58 16.34 -21.36
C ASN A 87 14.29 16.88 -22.00
N ASP A 88 13.93 16.41 -23.19
CA ASP A 88 12.72 16.82 -23.91
C ASP A 88 11.45 16.49 -23.10
N ARG A 89 11.42 15.32 -22.44
CA ARG A 89 10.30 14.90 -21.58
C ARG A 89 10.23 15.63 -20.23
N THR A 90 11.35 16.07 -19.68
CA THR A 90 11.40 16.58 -18.29
C THR A 90 11.52 18.10 -18.19
N LYS A 91 12.21 18.76 -19.11
CA LYS A 91 12.44 20.21 -19.10
C LYS A 91 11.16 21.07 -19.05
N PRO A 92 10.06 20.77 -19.77
CA PRO A 92 8.89 21.65 -19.78
C PRO A 92 8.00 21.54 -18.54
N HIS A 93 8.12 20.47 -17.75
CA HIS A 93 7.14 20.14 -16.71
C HIS A 93 7.66 20.27 -15.27
N PHE A 94 8.98 20.27 -15.08
CA PHE A 94 9.57 20.30 -13.75
C PHE A 94 10.27 21.64 -13.47
N LYS A 95 10.23 22.02 -12.19
CA LYS A 95 11.06 23.12 -11.68
C LYS A 95 12.53 22.71 -11.69
N ASP A 96 13.40 23.72 -11.75
CA ASP A 96 14.83 23.52 -11.66
C ASP A 96 15.23 22.77 -10.37
N ASP A 97 16.27 21.93 -10.49
CA ASP A 97 16.92 21.22 -9.38
C ASP A 97 16.06 20.14 -8.68
N ILE A 98 15.04 19.62 -9.37
CA ILE A 98 14.34 18.40 -8.96
C ILE A 98 15.11 17.17 -9.47
N GLU A 99 15.48 16.28 -8.55
CA GLU A 99 16.15 15.02 -8.84
C GLU A 99 15.13 13.91 -9.05
N LEU A 100 15.09 13.35 -10.27
CA LEU A 100 14.20 12.27 -10.66
C LEU A 100 14.94 10.93 -10.63
N VAL A 101 14.21 9.87 -10.33
CA VAL A 101 14.75 8.51 -10.40
C VAL A 101 14.51 7.99 -11.81
N VAL A 102 15.57 7.62 -12.52
CA VAL A 102 15.47 7.00 -13.84
C VAL A 102 15.86 5.55 -13.74
N ARG A 103 14.97 4.67 -14.20
CA ARG A 103 15.28 3.24 -14.33
C ARG A 103 15.42 2.90 -15.79
N ILE A 104 16.52 2.25 -16.13
CA ILE A 104 16.85 1.85 -17.49
C ILE A 104 16.99 0.34 -17.49
N GLN A 105 16.19 -0.31 -18.33
CA GLN A 105 16.27 -1.75 -18.57
C GLN A 105 16.91 -1.95 -19.92
N VAL A 106 18.02 -2.70 -19.97
CA VAL A 106 18.71 -3.05 -21.20
C VAL A 106 18.50 -4.53 -21.47
N TYR A 107 18.05 -4.86 -22.67
CA TYR A 107 17.76 -6.21 -23.11
C TYR A 107 18.96 -6.85 -23.84
N PHE A 108 18.88 -8.16 -24.10
CA PHE A 108 19.95 -8.92 -24.77
C PHE A 108 20.30 -8.38 -26.17
N ASP A 109 19.31 -7.82 -26.88
CA ASP A 109 19.46 -7.23 -28.21
C ASP A 109 20.05 -5.82 -28.20
N LYS A 110 20.54 -5.36 -27.03
CA LYS A 110 21.04 -4.00 -26.79
C LYS A 110 19.97 -2.92 -27.01
N SER A 111 18.69 -3.28 -27.12
CA SER A 111 17.61 -2.30 -26.98
C SER A 111 17.46 -1.91 -25.51
N TYR A 112 17.04 -0.68 -25.25
CA TYR A 112 16.78 -0.22 -23.89
C TYR A 112 15.47 0.53 -23.79
N ILE A 113 14.86 0.43 -22.62
CA ILE A 113 13.68 1.19 -22.24
C ILE A 113 13.99 1.90 -20.93
N PHE A 114 13.64 3.18 -20.84
CA PHE A 114 13.73 3.92 -19.59
C PHE A 114 12.37 4.36 -19.10
N ARG A 115 12.19 4.36 -17.79
CA ARG A 115 11.04 4.96 -17.11
C ARG A 115 11.51 5.97 -16.08
N ILE A 116 10.73 7.03 -15.96
CA ILE A 116 10.98 8.12 -15.01
C ILE A 116 10.06 7.87 -13.80
N GLU A 117 10.61 7.98 -12.61
CA GLU A 117 9.90 7.89 -11.35
C GLU A 117 10.06 9.21 -10.57
N PRO A 118 9.08 9.58 -9.74
CA PRO A 118 9.20 10.77 -8.88
C PRO A 118 10.38 10.64 -7.92
N PRO A 119 10.87 11.77 -7.36
CA PRO A 119 11.98 11.81 -6.43
C PRO A 119 11.87 10.78 -5.29
N PRO A 120 12.99 10.35 -4.70
CA PRO A 120 12.94 9.44 -3.57
C PRO A 120 12.26 10.10 -2.37
N THR A 121 11.62 9.30 -1.52
CA THR A 121 10.96 9.79 -0.29
C THR A 121 11.88 10.61 0.60
N ALA A 122 13.17 10.27 0.66
CA ALA A 122 14.17 11.04 1.41
C ALA A 122 14.29 12.48 0.91
N TRP A 123 14.21 12.69 -0.41
CA TRP A 123 14.24 14.03 -1.01
C TRP A 123 13.00 14.84 -0.58
N PHE A 124 11.81 14.23 -0.60
CA PHE A 124 10.59 14.87 -0.14
C PHE A 124 10.64 15.23 1.36
N LEU A 125 11.13 14.33 2.21
CA LEU A 125 11.27 14.57 3.63
C LEU A 125 12.27 15.71 3.93
N MET A 126 13.43 15.71 3.26
CA MET A 126 14.40 16.80 3.39
C MET A 126 13.81 18.15 2.97
N ARG A 127 13.03 18.20 1.90
CA ARG A 127 12.33 19.42 1.45
C ARG A 127 11.22 19.86 2.42
N ALA A 128 10.44 18.93 2.95
CA ALA A 128 9.38 19.23 3.93
C ALA A 128 9.94 19.86 5.21
N VAL A 129 11.10 19.37 5.66
CA VAL A 129 11.77 19.84 6.88
C VAL A 129 12.75 20.98 6.61
N ARG A 130 13.01 21.33 5.33
CA ARG A 130 13.99 22.33 4.90
C ARG A 130 15.41 22.05 5.41
N LYS A 131 15.81 20.78 5.41
CA LYS A 131 17.16 20.32 5.79
C LYS A 131 17.98 19.95 4.57
N LYS A 132 19.28 20.21 4.59
CA LYS A 132 20.22 19.81 3.53
C LYS A 132 20.78 18.41 3.79
N ARG A 133 21.44 17.85 2.77
CA ARG A 133 22.14 16.56 2.87
C ARG A 133 23.17 16.63 4.00
N GLY A 134 23.20 15.61 4.86
CA GLY A 134 24.11 15.53 6.01
C GLY A 134 23.56 16.16 7.28
N GLU A 135 22.47 16.93 7.23
CA GLU A 135 21.86 17.51 8.44
C GLU A 135 20.91 16.55 9.15
N THR A 136 20.51 15.46 8.50
CA THR A 136 19.68 14.38 9.08
C THR A 136 20.50 13.13 9.34
N GLY A 137 20.16 12.36 10.38
CA GLY A 137 20.84 11.11 10.70
C GLY A 137 20.06 10.30 11.74
N SER A 138 20.38 9.02 11.88
CA SER A 138 19.73 8.13 12.84
C SER A 138 19.85 8.66 14.27
N VAL A 139 18.76 8.61 15.04
CA VAL A 139 18.73 9.03 16.45
C VAL A 139 19.73 8.22 17.28
N VAL A 140 19.89 6.92 17.00
CA VAL A 140 20.84 6.05 17.72
C VAL A 140 22.28 6.53 17.55
N LEU A 141 22.63 7.07 16.39
CA LEU A 141 23.98 7.56 16.09
C LEU A 141 24.22 8.98 16.61
N ARG A 142 23.18 9.83 16.62
CA ARG A 142 23.30 11.25 16.98
C ARG A 142 22.89 11.58 18.42
N GLY A 143 22.12 10.72 19.07
CA GLY A 143 21.54 10.94 20.39
C GLY A 143 20.37 11.93 20.45
N HIS A 144 19.93 12.50 19.33
CA HIS A 144 18.82 13.48 19.29
C HIS A 144 18.02 13.42 17.99
N TYR A 145 16.78 13.91 18.03
CA TYR A 145 15.94 14.06 16.85
C TYR A 145 16.38 15.27 16.02
N CYS A 146 16.42 15.11 14.70
CA CYS A 146 16.89 16.13 13.76
C CYS A 146 15.84 17.21 13.49
N ALA A 147 14.55 16.84 13.53
CA ALA A 147 13.41 17.72 13.31
C ALA A 147 12.08 17.04 13.64
N TYR A 148 10.99 17.80 13.57
CA TYR A 148 9.61 17.34 13.74
C TYR A 148 8.81 17.47 12.44
N VAL A 149 7.95 16.47 12.16
CA VAL A 149 7.03 16.44 11.02
C VAL A 149 5.64 16.00 11.50
N THR A 150 4.58 16.55 10.92
CA THR A 150 3.21 16.10 11.18
C THR A 150 2.81 14.95 10.24
N LEU A 151 1.89 14.10 10.68
CA LEU A 151 1.35 13.04 9.82
C LEU A 151 0.74 13.59 8.53
N GLU A 152 0.13 14.78 8.56
CA GLU A 152 -0.42 15.47 7.39
C GLU A 152 0.62 15.66 6.27
N MET A 153 1.83 16.10 6.62
CA MET A 153 2.91 16.23 5.64
C MET A 153 3.29 14.86 5.05
N CYS A 154 3.27 13.80 5.86
CA CYS A 154 3.49 12.44 5.38
C CYS A 154 2.38 11.97 4.42
N TYR A 155 1.12 12.36 4.65
CA TYR A 155 0.01 12.09 3.72
C TYR A 155 0.22 12.78 2.38
N GLU A 156 0.62 14.06 2.36
CA GLU A 156 0.89 14.77 1.11
C GLU A 156 2.05 14.14 0.32
N ILE A 157 3.12 13.72 1.01
CA ILE A 157 4.23 12.98 0.37
C ILE A 157 3.74 11.62 -0.16
N ALA A 158 2.81 10.95 0.53
CA ALA A 158 2.25 9.67 0.10
C ALA A 158 1.37 9.76 -1.15
N LYS A 159 0.68 10.89 -1.33
CA LYS A 159 -0.10 11.15 -2.56
C LYS A 159 0.80 11.24 -3.78
N MET A 160 1.95 11.90 -3.64
CA MET A 160 2.95 12.01 -4.72
C MET A 160 3.69 10.70 -4.98
N LYS A 161 3.95 9.89 -3.94
CA LYS A 161 4.71 8.64 -4.07
C LYS A 161 3.78 7.43 -4.25
N GLN A 162 3.38 7.20 -5.49
CA GLN A 162 2.51 6.09 -5.88
C GLN A 162 3.32 4.87 -6.35
N MET A 163 2.67 3.71 -6.38
CA MET A 163 3.24 2.49 -6.95
C MET A 163 3.13 2.49 -8.48
N SER A 164 1.96 2.87 -9.01
CA SER A 164 1.71 3.06 -10.43
C SER A 164 0.79 4.26 -10.62
N TRP A 165 1.11 5.12 -11.57
CA TRP A 165 0.31 6.30 -11.90
C TRP A 165 -0.99 5.96 -12.64
N GLY A 166 -1.07 4.78 -13.26
CA GLY A 166 -2.31 4.31 -13.91
C GLY A 166 -3.40 3.84 -12.92
N LYS A 167 -3.00 3.41 -11.72
CA LYS A 167 -3.91 2.97 -10.64
C LYS A 167 -3.50 3.62 -9.32
N MET A 168 -3.77 4.92 -9.20
CA MET A 168 -3.35 5.74 -8.05
C MET A 168 -3.97 5.30 -6.71
N GLU A 169 -5.16 4.69 -6.75
CA GLU A 169 -5.86 4.23 -5.54
C GLU A 169 -5.09 3.14 -4.81
N TYR A 170 -4.29 2.36 -5.56
CA TYR A 170 -3.56 1.21 -5.07
C TYR A 170 -2.04 1.48 -5.00
N PRO A 171 -1.37 1.17 -3.88
CA PRO A 171 -1.92 0.73 -2.59
C PRO A 171 -2.66 1.86 -1.86
N PRO A 172 -3.55 1.51 -0.91
CA PRO A 172 -4.25 2.49 -0.08
C PRO A 172 -3.29 3.47 0.59
N ILE A 173 -3.68 4.75 0.66
CA ILE A 173 -2.82 5.84 1.17
C ILE A 173 -2.34 5.57 2.60
N GLU A 174 -3.19 4.94 3.41
CA GLU A 174 -2.94 4.56 4.81
C GLU A 174 -1.72 3.61 4.91
N VAL A 175 -1.56 2.71 3.93
CA VAL A 175 -0.41 1.79 3.85
C VAL A 175 0.85 2.51 3.36
N ARG A 176 0.71 3.44 2.41
CA ARG A 176 1.83 4.25 1.91
C ARG A 176 2.42 5.14 2.99
N VAL A 177 1.57 5.79 3.78
CA VAL A 177 1.99 6.68 4.86
C VAL A 177 2.85 5.94 5.89
N ARG A 178 2.48 4.71 6.27
CA ARG A 178 3.30 3.89 7.19
C ARG A 178 4.73 3.70 6.69
N ARG A 179 4.93 3.53 5.38
CA ARG A 179 6.28 3.40 4.78
C ARG A 179 7.07 4.71 4.86
N ILE A 180 6.40 5.84 4.62
CA ILE A 180 7.03 7.17 4.69
C ILE A 180 7.37 7.53 6.13
N VAL A 181 6.46 7.29 7.07
CA VAL A 181 6.66 7.42 8.52
C VAL A 181 7.87 6.59 8.97
N GLY A 182 7.93 5.31 8.57
CA GLY A 182 9.08 4.45 8.89
C GLY A 182 10.41 4.97 8.32
N GLN A 183 10.38 5.58 7.13
CA GLN A 183 11.56 6.22 6.55
C GLN A 183 11.96 7.50 7.26
N ALA A 184 11.00 8.36 7.64
CA ALA A 184 11.25 9.58 8.42
C ALA A 184 11.91 9.22 9.77
N ARG A 185 11.39 8.20 10.46
CA ARG A 185 11.97 7.70 11.71
C ARG A 185 13.41 7.21 11.54
N ARG A 186 13.71 6.47 10.46
CA ARG A 186 15.10 6.05 10.13
C ARG A 186 16.03 7.23 9.84
N MET A 187 15.52 8.35 9.34
CA MET A 187 16.28 9.58 9.13
C MET A 187 16.43 10.43 10.40
N GLY A 188 15.89 9.97 11.54
CA GLY A 188 15.90 10.68 12.81
C GLY A 188 14.96 11.88 12.87
N ILE A 189 13.90 11.86 12.07
CA ILE A 189 12.83 12.87 12.11
C ILE A 189 11.71 12.33 13.01
N ALA A 190 11.34 13.09 14.05
CA ALA A 190 10.26 12.76 14.97
C ALA A 190 8.89 13.11 14.36
N ILE A 191 7.90 12.27 14.62
CA ILE A 191 6.54 12.45 14.10
C ILE A 191 5.58 12.81 15.23
N ILE A 192 4.91 13.95 15.07
CA ILE A 192 3.93 14.44 16.04
C ILE A 192 2.71 13.50 16.07
N GLY A 193 2.30 13.08 17.27
CA GLY A 193 1.19 12.15 17.50
C GLY A 193 1.54 10.65 17.44
N VAL A 194 2.79 10.29 17.10
CA VAL A 194 3.27 8.89 17.14
C VAL A 194 4.47 8.75 18.06
N ASP A 195 5.53 9.52 17.79
CA ASP A 195 6.75 9.49 18.63
C ASP A 195 6.62 10.42 19.85
N THR A 196 5.57 11.23 19.88
CA THR A 196 5.24 12.17 20.96
C THR A 196 3.91 11.76 21.58
N ALA A 197 3.78 11.94 22.90
CA ALA A 197 2.59 11.51 23.64
C ALA A 197 1.31 12.26 23.25
N HIS A 198 1.44 13.52 22.82
CA HIS A 198 0.31 14.39 22.46
C HIS A 198 0.35 14.76 20.98
N SER A 199 -0.84 15.02 20.43
CA SER A 199 -0.97 15.66 19.11
C SER A 199 -0.71 17.17 19.22
N SER A 200 -0.53 17.83 18.08
CA SER A 200 -0.41 19.29 18.05
C SER A 200 -1.68 19.94 18.63
N PRO A 201 -1.56 20.88 19.59
CA PRO A 201 -2.73 21.50 20.21
C PRO A 201 -3.53 22.32 19.20
N VAL A 202 -4.86 22.17 19.23
CA VAL A 202 -5.80 22.90 18.37
C VAL A 202 -6.36 24.10 19.13
N LYS A 203 -6.14 25.30 18.61
CA LYS A 203 -6.67 26.53 19.21
C LYS A 203 -8.20 26.56 19.07
N GLY A 204 -8.91 26.66 20.20
CA GLY A 204 -10.37 26.82 20.23
C GLY A 204 -11.16 25.54 20.49
N MET A 205 -10.47 24.41 20.73
CA MET A 205 -11.08 23.15 21.15
C MET A 205 -10.44 22.68 22.46
N THR A 206 -11.24 22.02 23.29
CA THR A 206 -10.72 21.32 24.48
C THR A 206 -10.15 19.96 24.10
N GLU A 207 -9.25 19.41 24.91
CA GLU A 207 -8.64 18.10 24.65
C GLU A 207 -9.68 16.96 24.61
N LYS A 208 -10.69 17.00 25.48
CA LYS A 208 -11.79 16.04 25.48
C LYS A 208 -12.57 16.05 24.17
N GLN A 209 -12.94 17.25 23.69
CA GLN A 209 -13.64 17.40 22.41
C GLN A 209 -12.80 16.87 21.24
N TYR A 210 -11.49 17.14 21.25
CA TYR A 210 -10.58 16.64 20.22
C TYR A 210 -10.51 15.11 20.19
N LEU A 211 -10.48 14.46 21.35
CA LEU A 211 -10.47 12.98 21.44
C LEU A 211 -11.78 12.38 20.93
N GLU A 212 -12.93 12.92 21.35
CA GLU A 212 -14.25 12.46 20.90
C GLU A 212 -14.45 12.61 19.39
N GLU A 213 -14.05 13.75 18.82
CA GLU A 213 -14.04 13.95 17.37
C GLU A 213 -13.09 12.97 16.68
N GLY A 214 -11.89 12.77 17.23
CA GLY A 214 -10.90 11.82 16.73
C GLY A 214 -11.43 10.39 16.65
N GLU A 215 -12.19 9.94 17.65
CA GLU A 215 -12.84 8.62 17.63
C GLU A 215 -13.92 8.51 16.56
N LYS A 216 -14.76 9.55 16.40
CA LYS A 216 -15.80 9.60 15.36
C LYS A 216 -15.18 9.51 13.97
N TYR A 217 -14.17 10.35 13.68
CA TYR A 217 -13.48 10.33 12.39
C TYR A 217 -12.75 9.01 12.15
N ARG A 218 -12.12 8.41 13.17
CA ARG A 218 -11.46 7.11 13.04
C ARG A 218 -12.44 6.02 12.60
N LYS A 219 -13.65 5.96 13.19
CA LYS A 219 -14.68 4.99 12.79
C LYS A 219 -15.10 5.18 11.33
N VAL A 220 -15.34 6.41 10.91
CA VAL A 220 -15.70 6.74 9.50
C VAL A 220 -14.58 6.34 8.54
N HIS A 221 -13.33 6.65 8.86
CA HIS A 221 -12.18 6.29 8.01
C HIS A 221 -11.93 4.79 7.94
N MET A 222 -12.17 4.03 9.01
CA MET A 222 -12.06 2.57 8.98
C MET A 222 -13.10 1.97 8.03
N ALA A 223 -14.35 2.42 8.10
CA ALA A 223 -15.40 1.98 7.17
C ALA A 223 -15.07 2.32 5.71
N GLN A 224 -14.55 3.52 5.44
CA GLN A 224 -14.08 3.91 4.10
C GLN A 224 -12.94 3.01 3.62
N TYR A 225 -11.95 2.74 4.47
CA TYR A 225 -10.81 1.88 4.18
C TYR A 225 -11.23 0.45 3.85
N GLU A 226 -12.17 -0.11 4.61
CA GLU A 226 -12.73 -1.45 4.37
C GLU A 226 -13.48 -1.53 3.04
N ALA A 227 -14.30 -0.52 2.73
CA ALA A 227 -15.00 -0.43 1.45
C ALA A 227 -14.05 -0.33 0.25
N LEU A 228 -12.91 0.33 0.42
CA LEU A 228 -11.88 0.41 -0.62
C LEU A 228 -11.15 -0.93 -0.79
N LYS A 229 -10.86 -1.61 0.32
CA LYS A 229 -10.26 -2.95 0.30
C LYS A 229 -11.19 -4.00 -0.33
N SER A 230 -12.49 -3.92 -0.09
CA SER A 230 -13.45 -4.83 -0.72
C SER A 230 -13.52 -4.59 -2.23
N LYS A 231 -13.53 -3.33 -2.69
CA LYS A 231 -13.41 -2.98 -4.12
C LYS A 231 -12.10 -3.49 -4.74
N GLU A 232 -10.99 -3.36 -4.02
CA GLU A 232 -9.68 -3.86 -4.45
C GLU A 232 -9.69 -5.37 -4.61
N LEU A 233 -10.21 -6.11 -3.63
CA LEU A 233 -10.35 -7.57 -3.68
C LEU A 233 -11.34 -8.00 -4.77
N ALA A 234 -12.35 -7.18 -5.07
CA ALA A 234 -13.25 -7.43 -6.18
C ALA A 234 -12.52 -7.37 -7.54
N ALA A 235 -11.54 -6.49 -7.69
CA ALA A 235 -10.72 -6.36 -8.90
C ALA A 235 -9.51 -7.32 -8.96
N ALA A 236 -9.19 -7.99 -7.85
CA ALA A 236 -8.10 -8.95 -7.75
C ALA A 236 -8.43 -10.28 -8.48
N PRO A 237 -7.42 -11.09 -8.87
CA PRO A 237 -7.66 -12.41 -9.43
C PRO A 237 -8.42 -13.30 -8.45
N LEU A 238 -9.26 -14.20 -8.99
CA LEU A 238 -10.15 -15.06 -8.21
C LEU A 238 -9.43 -15.86 -7.11
N ILE A 239 -8.16 -16.22 -7.34
CA ILE A 239 -7.34 -17.00 -6.41
C ILE A 239 -7.21 -16.36 -5.02
N GLU A 240 -7.30 -15.03 -4.91
CA GLU A 240 -7.19 -14.33 -3.63
C GLU A 240 -8.46 -14.46 -2.77
N ARG A 241 -9.59 -14.83 -3.39
CA ARG A 241 -10.85 -15.11 -2.69
C ARG A 241 -10.96 -16.57 -2.24
N LEU A 242 -10.10 -17.45 -2.75
CA LEU A 242 -10.11 -18.86 -2.36
C LEU A 242 -9.69 -19.04 -0.90
N HIS A 243 -10.14 -20.16 -0.32
CA HIS A 243 -9.87 -20.48 1.08
C HIS A 243 -8.37 -20.69 1.33
N ARG A 244 -7.81 -19.81 2.17
CA ARG A 244 -6.44 -19.92 2.69
C ARG A 244 -6.53 -20.09 4.20
N LEU A 245 -6.07 -21.23 4.68
CA LEU A 245 -6.03 -21.56 6.10
C LEU A 245 -5.23 -20.52 6.89
N ASN A 246 -5.83 -20.02 7.96
CA ASN A 246 -5.09 -19.34 9.01
C ASN A 246 -4.35 -20.36 9.86
N MET A 247 -3.02 -20.43 9.74
CA MET A 247 -2.19 -21.36 10.51
C MET A 247 -1.85 -20.86 11.92
N ALA A 248 -2.18 -19.62 12.27
CA ALA A 248 -1.87 -19.03 13.58
C ALA A 248 -2.49 -19.75 14.79
N PRO A 249 -3.68 -20.37 14.71
CA PRO A 249 -4.27 -21.12 15.84
C PRO A 249 -3.59 -22.46 16.13
N LEU A 250 -2.76 -22.98 15.22
CA LEU A 250 -2.08 -24.26 15.39
C LEU A 250 -0.84 -24.11 16.28
N SER A 251 -0.55 -25.14 17.07
CA SER A 251 0.73 -25.21 17.80
C SER A 251 1.88 -25.60 16.87
N ASN A 252 3.12 -25.27 17.26
CA ASN A 252 4.30 -25.61 16.46
C ASN A 252 4.43 -27.12 16.21
N ALA A 253 4.11 -27.96 17.19
CA ALA A 253 4.14 -29.41 17.04
C ALA A 253 3.12 -29.92 16.00
N GLN A 254 1.92 -29.33 15.98
CA GLN A 254 0.90 -29.66 14.97
C GLN A 254 1.32 -29.20 13.57
N LEU A 255 1.99 -28.05 13.47
CA LEU A 255 2.53 -27.57 12.18
C LEU A 255 3.61 -28.51 11.65
N GLU A 256 4.51 -28.99 12.51
CA GLU A 256 5.53 -29.97 12.14
C GLU A 256 4.93 -31.30 11.71
N GLU A 257 3.96 -31.83 12.46
CA GLU A 257 3.23 -33.05 12.08
C GLU A 257 2.51 -32.86 10.73
N GLY A 258 1.83 -31.73 10.53
CA GLY A 258 1.14 -31.44 9.27
C GLY A 258 2.05 -31.27 8.06
N LEU A 259 3.31 -30.86 8.28
CA LEU A 259 4.32 -30.80 7.22
C LEU A 259 4.86 -32.19 6.85
N GLN A 260 4.84 -33.14 7.79
CA GLN A 260 5.19 -34.54 7.54
C GLN A 260 4.03 -35.27 6.85
N ASP A 261 2.81 -35.12 7.37
CA ASP A 261 1.60 -35.77 6.87
C ASP A 261 0.68 -34.76 6.15
N ALA A 262 0.75 -34.74 4.81
CA ALA A 262 -0.05 -33.84 3.98
C ALA A 262 -1.57 -34.02 4.13
N ASP A 263 -2.00 -35.24 4.46
CA ASP A 263 -3.42 -35.58 4.61
C ASP A 263 -4.09 -34.86 5.77
N VAL A 264 -3.35 -34.58 6.85
CA VAL A 264 -3.90 -33.90 8.04
C VAL A 264 -4.19 -32.43 7.72
N LEU A 265 -3.27 -31.75 7.05
CA LEU A 265 -3.49 -30.37 6.61
C LEU A 265 -4.60 -30.27 5.55
N HIS A 266 -4.68 -31.24 4.64
CA HIS A 266 -5.76 -31.27 3.65
C HIS A 266 -7.12 -31.56 4.29
N ALA A 267 -7.18 -32.47 5.28
CA ALA A 267 -8.39 -32.70 6.07
C ALA A 267 -8.81 -31.44 6.84
N LEU A 268 -7.86 -30.71 7.42
CA LEU A 268 -8.11 -29.42 8.07
C LEU A 268 -8.63 -28.36 7.08
N TRP A 269 -8.05 -28.31 5.87
CA TRP A 269 -8.53 -27.42 4.81
C TRP A 269 -9.99 -27.72 4.46
N LYS A 270 -10.33 -29.01 4.31
CA LYS A 270 -11.68 -29.46 3.97
C LYS A 270 -12.69 -29.19 5.09
N SER A 271 -12.31 -29.45 6.34
CA SER A 271 -13.18 -29.27 7.51
C SER A 271 -13.50 -27.79 7.74
N SER A 272 -12.52 -26.90 7.55
CA SER A 272 -12.62 -25.45 7.75
C SER A 272 -13.13 -24.66 6.54
N HIS A 273 -13.32 -25.29 5.38
CA HIS A 273 -13.73 -24.58 4.17
C HIS A 273 -15.10 -23.89 4.34
N PRO A 274 -15.26 -22.63 3.88
CA PRO A 274 -16.56 -21.95 3.84
C PRO A 274 -17.64 -22.77 3.13
N LYS A 275 -18.92 -22.47 3.41
CA LYS A 275 -20.05 -23.08 2.70
C LYS A 275 -19.98 -22.68 1.21
N SER A 276 -19.76 -23.66 0.34
CA SER A 276 -19.77 -23.52 -1.11
C SER A 276 -20.47 -24.72 -1.72
N LEU A 277 -21.06 -24.56 -2.90
CA LEU A 277 -21.87 -25.59 -3.55
C LEU A 277 -21.10 -26.91 -3.66
N TYR A 278 -19.86 -26.83 -4.14
CA TYR A 278 -18.97 -27.97 -4.32
C TYR A 278 -18.39 -28.56 -3.04
N MET A 279 -18.50 -27.86 -1.91
CA MET A 279 -17.94 -28.28 -0.62
C MET A 279 -19.01 -28.33 0.48
N GLN A 280 -20.29 -28.51 0.10
CA GLN A 280 -21.41 -28.61 1.04
C GLN A 280 -21.53 -29.99 1.68
N ASP A 281 -20.89 -31.03 1.12
CA ASP A 281 -20.99 -32.41 1.58
C ASP A 281 -20.71 -32.57 3.08
N ILE A 282 -21.79 -32.79 3.85
CA ILE A 282 -21.74 -32.90 5.31
C ILE A 282 -20.89 -34.11 5.71
N ARG A 283 -21.08 -35.25 5.03
CA ARG A 283 -20.36 -36.50 5.32
C ARG A 283 -18.85 -36.35 5.17
N ASN A 284 -18.40 -35.82 4.03
CA ASN A 284 -16.97 -35.64 3.74
C ASN A 284 -16.33 -34.64 4.71
N ARG A 285 -17.04 -33.55 5.03
CA ARG A 285 -16.57 -32.55 6.00
C ARG A 285 -16.47 -33.12 7.42
N GLU A 286 -17.46 -33.88 7.86
CA GLU A 286 -17.48 -34.48 9.19
C GLU A 286 -16.41 -35.57 9.33
N MET A 287 -16.20 -36.39 8.29
CA MET A 287 -15.11 -37.36 8.25
C MET A 287 -13.73 -36.69 8.35
N ALA A 288 -13.52 -35.60 7.60
CA ALA A 288 -12.30 -34.82 7.69
C ALA A 288 -12.09 -34.22 9.10
N ARG A 289 -13.16 -33.75 9.74
CA ARG A 289 -13.14 -33.28 11.14
C ARG A 289 -12.72 -34.38 12.10
N ARG A 290 -13.35 -35.56 12.00
CA ARG A 290 -13.04 -36.72 12.84
C ARG A 290 -11.60 -37.17 12.66
N TYR A 291 -11.07 -37.13 11.44
CA TYR A 291 -9.67 -37.44 11.16
C TYR A 291 -8.70 -36.50 11.89
N VAL A 292 -8.95 -35.18 11.83
CA VAL A 292 -8.14 -34.18 12.55
C VAL A 292 -8.25 -34.37 14.08
N ASN A 293 -9.46 -34.65 14.59
CA ASN A 293 -9.66 -34.90 16.02
C ASN A 293 -8.99 -36.22 16.48
N ALA A 294 -8.92 -37.24 15.62
CA ALA A 294 -8.24 -38.50 15.94
C ALA A 294 -6.73 -38.32 16.13
N ARG A 295 -6.12 -37.35 15.45
CA ARG A 295 -4.73 -36.91 15.69
C ARG A 295 -4.58 -36.01 16.92
N GLY A 296 -5.67 -35.74 17.64
CA GLY A 296 -5.66 -34.92 18.85
C GLY A 296 -5.43 -33.43 18.60
N TRP A 297 -5.61 -32.95 17.36
CA TRP A 297 -5.38 -31.55 17.03
C TRP A 297 -6.37 -30.62 17.73
N PHE A 298 -7.64 -31.02 17.78
CA PHE A 298 -8.72 -30.29 18.44
C PHE A 298 -9.60 -31.26 19.22
N LYS A 299 -10.03 -30.84 20.41
CA LYS A 299 -10.84 -31.71 21.28
C LYS A 299 -12.30 -31.72 20.86
N ASP A 300 -12.94 -30.58 20.58
CA ASP A 300 -14.37 -30.54 20.20
C ASP A 300 -14.79 -29.26 19.46
N MET A 301 -14.02 -28.78 18.47
CA MET A 301 -14.48 -27.64 17.68
C MET A 301 -15.69 -28.00 16.81
N THR A 302 -16.73 -27.16 16.85
CA THR A 302 -17.86 -27.30 15.91
C THR A 302 -17.42 -26.94 14.49
N PRO A 303 -18.10 -27.46 13.43
CA PRO A 303 -17.73 -27.12 12.05
C PRO A 303 -17.82 -25.61 11.76
N GLU A 304 -18.76 -24.91 12.41
CA GLU A 304 -18.91 -23.47 12.28
C GLU A 304 -17.77 -22.71 12.99
N GLU A 305 -17.36 -23.15 14.18
CA GLU A 305 -16.18 -22.60 14.86
C GLU A 305 -14.90 -22.80 14.04
N MET A 306 -14.70 -24.00 13.48
CA MET A 306 -13.55 -24.27 12.62
C MET A 306 -13.49 -23.30 11.44
N ARG A 307 -14.64 -22.99 10.81
CA ARG A 307 -14.69 -22.00 9.73
C ARG A 307 -14.24 -20.63 10.20
N VAL A 308 -14.77 -20.15 11.34
CA VAL A 308 -14.42 -18.82 11.86
C VAL A 308 -12.93 -18.72 12.21
N VAL A 309 -12.38 -19.73 12.90
CA VAL A 309 -11.00 -19.73 13.40
C VAL A 309 -9.98 -19.81 12.26
N PHE A 310 -10.24 -20.65 11.26
CA PHE A 310 -9.30 -20.94 10.19
C PHE A 310 -9.52 -20.12 8.91
N LEU A 311 -10.50 -19.22 8.88
CA LEU A 311 -10.75 -18.34 7.75
C LEU A 311 -9.55 -17.42 7.49
N ASN A 312 -9.36 -17.07 6.22
CA ASN A 312 -8.29 -16.17 5.80
C ASN A 312 -8.38 -14.81 6.51
N TYR A 313 -7.48 -14.57 7.47
CA TYR A 313 -7.42 -13.34 8.27
C TYR A 313 -7.04 -12.09 7.45
N ARG A 314 -6.53 -12.26 6.22
CA ARG A 314 -6.19 -11.15 5.32
C ARG A 314 -7.37 -10.65 4.50
N LEU A 315 -8.46 -11.41 4.41
CA LEU A 315 -9.67 -10.96 3.74
C LEU A 315 -10.27 -9.74 4.46
N PRO A 316 -10.82 -8.76 3.72
CA PRO A 316 -11.60 -7.67 4.28
C PRO A 316 -12.77 -8.19 5.09
N GLU A 317 -13.18 -7.45 6.12
CA GLU A 317 -14.23 -7.91 7.05
C GLU A 317 -15.56 -8.17 6.36
N ALA A 318 -15.96 -7.31 5.40
CA ALA A 318 -17.18 -7.49 4.64
C ALA A 318 -17.21 -8.83 3.86
N GLU A 319 -16.12 -9.21 3.19
CA GLU A 319 -16.05 -10.49 2.48
C GLU A 319 -15.94 -11.66 3.46
N ARG A 320 -15.26 -11.48 4.59
CA ARG A 320 -15.21 -12.49 5.65
C ARG A 320 -16.61 -12.80 6.20
N GLN A 321 -17.38 -11.76 6.50
CA GLN A 321 -18.77 -11.88 6.96
C GLN A 321 -19.65 -12.50 5.89
N ARG A 322 -19.44 -12.14 4.61
CA ARG A 322 -20.15 -12.76 3.48
C ARG A 322 -19.84 -14.25 3.36
N GLU A 323 -18.58 -14.67 3.45
CA GLU A 323 -18.20 -16.10 3.38
C GLU A 323 -18.79 -16.92 4.53
N LEU A 324 -18.87 -16.35 5.73
CA LEU A 324 -19.45 -17.01 6.91
C LEU A 324 -20.99 -17.00 6.92
N GLY A 325 -21.60 -15.90 6.47
CA GLY A 325 -23.04 -15.65 6.52
C GLY A 325 -23.82 -16.03 5.26
N ARG A 326 -23.16 -16.68 4.28
CA ARG A 326 -23.79 -17.10 3.02
C ARG A 326 -25.04 -17.95 3.28
N SER A 327 -26.16 -17.53 2.71
CA SER A 327 -27.39 -18.32 2.68
C SER A 327 -27.27 -19.45 1.66
N ASP A 328 -28.03 -20.54 1.85
CA ASP A 328 -27.99 -21.67 0.92
C ASP A 328 -28.38 -21.27 -0.52
N ALA A 329 -29.25 -20.26 -0.67
CA ALA A 329 -29.63 -19.70 -1.97
C ALA A 329 -28.47 -18.97 -2.67
N GLU A 330 -27.67 -18.19 -1.93
CA GLU A 330 -26.49 -17.52 -2.50
C GLU A 330 -25.41 -18.50 -2.91
N VAL A 331 -25.27 -19.61 -2.17
CA VAL A 331 -24.32 -20.66 -2.50
C VAL A 331 -24.72 -21.38 -3.79
N GLN A 332 -26.01 -21.68 -3.96
CA GLN A 332 -26.53 -22.30 -5.20
C GLN A 332 -26.37 -21.40 -6.43
N ALA A 333 -26.44 -20.08 -6.26
CA ALA A 333 -26.27 -19.13 -7.37
C ALA A 333 -24.85 -19.10 -7.96
N GLN A 334 -23.83 -19.59 -7.24
CA GLN A 334 -22.42 -19.58 -7.64
C GLN A 334 -21.96 -20.85 -8.39
N GLY A 335 -22.89 -21.73 -8.77
CA GLY A 335 -22.56 -22.89 -9.59
C GLY A 335 -21.95 -22.49 -10.94
N TYR A 336 -21.18 -23.38 -11.54
CA TYR A 336 -20.79 -23.26 -12.94
C TYR A 336 -22.03 -23.48 -13.82
N TRP A 337 -22.28 -22.55 -14.73
CA TRP A 337 -23.41 -22.64 -15.65
C TRP A 337 -22.99 -23.42 -16.88
N THR A 338 -23.78 -24.41 -17.24
CA THR A 338 -23.73 -25.01 -18.57
C THR A 338 -24.76 -24.33 -19.48
N ARG A 339 -24.71 -24.64 -20.77
CA ARG A 339 -25.66 -24.10 -21.77
C ARG A 339 -27.13 -24.41 -21.43
N ASP A 340 -27.38 -25.48 -20.67
CA ASP A 340 -28.72 -25.95 -20.30
C ASP A 340 -29.13 -25.58 -18.85
N GLY A 341 -28.30 -24.82 -18.14
CA GLY A 341 -28.54 -24.40 -16.75
C GLY A 341 -27.37 -24.68 -15.80
N PRO A 342 -27.52 -24.35 -14.49
CA PRO A 342 -26.47 -24.59 -13.50
C PRO A 342 -26.15 -26.09 -13.43
N GLN A 343 -24.86 -26.43 -13.50
CA GLN A 343 -24.36 -27.79 -13.33
C GLN A 343 -24.58 -28.17 -11.85
N GLN A 344 -25.53 -29.10 -11.61
CA GLN A 344 -25.86 -29.59 -10.26
C GLN A 344 -24.72 -30.41 -9.66
#